data_AF-A0A3D4UV26-F1
#
_entry.id   AF-A0A3D4UV26-F1
#
_cell.length_a   1.000
_cell.length_b   1.000
_cell.length_c   1.000
_cell.angle_alpha   90.00
_cell.angle_beta   90.00
_cell.angle_gamma   90.00
#
_symmetry.space_group_name_H-M   'P 1'
#
loop_
_entity.id
_entity.type
_entity.pdbx_description
1 polymer ?
#
loop_
_entity_poly.entity_id
_entity_poly.type
_entity_poly.pdbx_seq_one_letter_code
_entity_poly.pdbx_strand_id
1 'polypeptide(L)'
;MFSVSSFSWNFSDPDGMLNLARTEIAINDTINGWTEIPFTEEDDGQLFISLEVDNTVLGTNQAQVFLGRSYSTLQVNGENLTVPIEVGSRNTFYVRAVDAAGSTSEIDSLSWYIKEQTSNTLFLNDYSGPSSANRQNFHLNLLQQNGISPDIWIINDGEVSQDKVALSNAFPAVIDPTLIKTLSKWDHIYWISNDLDRNITYAQEILDDFFDNGGTSFVNIPMKNIEEEDPVFNFLPVDSIQNGQFLILEDSLVTPTNASITNTLRVESGSFALSGVFPIKGVSGSTSLYQANFVRRTATGGVRAYNDYQFVTIENAEGNVIYFSLDLSNLNGDNNIKDMIQEVVIERLGFKQ
;
A
#
# COMPACT_ATOMS: atom_id res chain seq x y z
N MET A 1 10.61 -8.65 -1.76
CA MET A 1 10.73 -7.83 -0.54
C MET A 1 11.37 -6.51 -0.97
N PHE A 2 10.96 -5.42 -0.38
CA PHE A 2 11.44 -4.09 -0.75
C PHE A 2 12.47 -3.62 0.30
N SER A 3 12.91 -2.37 0.19
CA SER A 3 13.96 -1.69 0.96
C SER A 3 14.14 -2.06 2.45
N VAL A 4 13.09 -2.49 3.17
CA VAL A 4 13.17 -2.86 4.59
C VAL A 4 12.94 -4.36 4.81
N SER A 5 13.78 -4.98 5.63
CA SER A 5 13.66 -6.37 6.05
C SER A 5 13.92 -6.48 7.55
N SER A 6 13.13 -7.27 8.28
CA SER A 6 13.30 -7.41 9.73
C SER A 6 13.51 -8.86 10.14
N PHE A 7 14.33 -9.06 11.16
CA PHE A 7 14.76 -10.35 11.65
C PHE A 7 14.66 -10.37 13.17
N SER A 8 14.25 -11.52 13.71
CA SER A 8 14.31 -11.79 15.14
C SER A 8 14.91 -13.16 15.37
N TRP A 9 15.70 -13.29 16.43
CA TRP A 9 16.24 -14.58 16.86
C TRP A 9 16.26 -14.64 18.37
N ASN A 10 16.21 -15.87 18.87
CA ASN A 10 16.40 -16.17 20.29
C ASN A 10 17.81 -16.72 20.48
N PHE A 11 18.41 -16.40 21.62
CA PHE A 11 19.74 -16.87 22.01
C PHE A 11 19.72 -17.19 23.51
N SER A 12 20.45 -18.23 23.88
CA SER A 12 20.59 -18.64 25.27
C SER A 12 21.88 -19.40 25.45
N ASP A 13 22.33 -19.45 26.70
CA ASP A 13 23.46 -20.27 27.12
C ASP A 13 22.99 -21.16 28.28
N PRO A 14 23.29 -22.48 28.27
CA PRO A 14 22.91 -23.39 29.35
C PRO A 14 23.40 -22.95 30.74
N ASP A 15 24.53 -22.26 30.81
CA ASP A 15 25.12 -21.73 32.05
C ASP A 15 24.57 -20.34 32.41
N GLY A 16 23.68 -19.78 31.58
CA GLY A 16 22.96 -18.52 31.79
C GLY A 16 23.49 -17.37 30.94
N MET A 17 22.65 -16.35 30.71
CA MET A 17 22.93 -15.22 29.81
C MET A 17 24.24 -14.46 30.09
N LEU A 18 24.70 -14.43 31.35
CA LEU A 18 25.97 -13.81 31.72
C LEU A 18 27.20 -14.44 31.04
N ASN A 19 27.06 -15.65 30.51
CA ASN A 19 28.12 -16.34 29.79
C ASN A 19 28.11 -16.03 28.29
N LEU A 20 27.13 -15.27 27.79
CA LEU A 20 27.12 -14.78 26.42
C LEU A 20 27.84 -13.44 26.33
N ALA A 21 28.73 -13.32 25.35
CA ALA A 21 29.45 -12.08 25.10
C ALA A 21 28.69 -11.18 24.11
N ARG A 22 28.23 -11.76 22.99
CA ARG A 22 27.57 -11.03 21.90
C ARG A 22 26.80 -11.96 20.97
N THR A 23 25.95 -11.37 20.13
CA THR A 23 25.44 -12.04 18.94
C THR A 23 26.09 -11.43 17.69
N GLU A 24 26.21 -12.21 16.63
CA GLU A 24 26.79 -11.76 15.38
C GLU A 24 25.87 -12.14 14.22
N ILE A 25 25.76 -11.23 13.24
CA ILE A 25 25.03 -11.45 12.00
C ILE A 25 25.99 -11.40 10.81
N ALA A 26 25.65 -12.08 9.72
CA ALA A 26 26.32 -11.94 8.44
C ALA A 26 25.31 -12.01 7.29
N ILE A 27 25.58 -11.28 6.21
CA ILE A 27 24.77 -11.30 4.99
C ILE A 27 25.63 -11.84 3.85
N ASN A 28 25.22 -12.96 3.24
CA ASN A 28 25.88 -13.63 2.11
C ASN A 28 27.34 -14.12 2.33
N ASP A 29 28.07 -13.64 3.33
CA ASP A 29 29.48 -13.98 3.60
C ASP A 29 29.68 -14.40 5.06
N THR A 30 29.75 -15.71 5.31
CA THR A 30 30.04 -16.28 6.64
C THR A 30 31.53 -16.43 6.94
N ILE A 31 32.42 -16.01 6.04
CA ILE A 31 33.87 -16.08 6.21
C ILE A 31 34.37 -14.77 6.81
N ASN A 32 34.02 -13.62 6.21
CA ASN A 32 34.51 -12.31 6.64
C ASN A 32 33.39 -11.30 7.00
N GLY A 33 32.12 -11.65 6.82
CA GLY A 33 30.99 -10.72 6.93
C GLY A 33 30.34 -10.60 8.30
N TRP A 34 30.95 -11.17 9.36
CA TRP A 34 30.35 -11.15 10.69
C TRP A 34 30.41 -9.76 11.32
N THR A 35 29.23 -9.26 11.70
CA THR A 35 29.01 -7.98 12.37
C THR A 35 28.36 -8.23 13.73
N GLU A 36 28.92 -7.63 14.78
CA GLU A 36 28.38 -7.75 16.13
C GLU A 36 27.08 -6.95 16.28
N ILE A 37 26.06 -7.60 16.85
CA ILE A 37 24.82 -6.97 17.28
C ILE A 37 24.80 -6.99 18.82
N PRO A 38 24.84 -5.81 19.46
CA PRO A 38 24.84 -5.73 20.91
C PRO A 38 23.49 -6.20 21.47
N PHE A 39 23.53 -6.80 22.65
CA PHE A 39 22.37 -7.07 23.49
C PHE A 39 22.67 -6.67 24.94
N THR A 40 21.62 -6.59 25.73
CA THR A 40 21.60 -6.26 27.15
C THR A 40 20.84 -7.33 27.93
N GLU A 41 20.91 -7.31 29.25
CA GLU A 41 20.09 -8.20 30.09
C GLU A 41 18.58 -7.96 29.91
N GLU A 42 18.18 -6.76 29.48
CA GLU A 42 16.77 -6.41 29.23
C GLU A 42 16.19 -7.10 27.99
N ASP A 43 17.04 -7.57 27.07
CA ASP A 43 16.62 -8.27 25.86
C ASP A 43 16.12 -9.71 26.14
N ASP A 44 16.36 -10.25 27.35
CA ASP A 44 15.86 -11.56 27.82
C ASP A 44 16.04 -12.71 26.81
N GLY A 45 17.21 -12.75 26.16
CA GLY A 45 17.54 -13.79 25.19
C GLY A 45 16.84 -13.65 23.83
N GLN A 46 16.27 -12.49 23.50
CA GLN A 46 15.64 -12.22 22.21
C GLN A 46 16.10 -10.88 21.63
N LEU A 47 16.51 -10.89 20.36
CA LEU A 47 16.82 -9.66 19.63
C LEU A 47 15.92 -9.51 18.41
N PHE A 48 15.65 -8.25 18.05
CA PHE A 48 14.96 -7.85 16.83
C PHE A 48 15.74 -6.74 16.15
N ILE A 49 16.00 -6.90 14.86
CA ILE A 49 16.64 -5.85 14.04
C ILE A 49 15.84 -5.61 12.76
N SER A 50 16.07 -4.44 12.17
CA SER A 50 15.66 -4.16 10.80
C SER A 50 16.86 -3.70 9.98
N LEU A 51 16.89 -4.12 8.71
CA LEU A 51 17.83 -3.69 7.70
C LEU A 51 17.08 -2.80 6.72
N GLU A 52 17.57 -1.57 6.53
CA GLU A 52 17.07 -0.65 5.51
C GLU A 52 18.14 -0.43 4.45
N VAL A 53 17.80 -0.63 3.18
CA VAL A 53 18.69 -0.34 2.06
C VAL A 53 18.00 0.57 1.05
N ASP A 54 18.76 1.51 0.49
CA ASP A 54 18.36 2.16 -0.76
C ASP A 54 18.38 1.11 -1.88
N ASN A 55 17.19 0.68 -2.30
CA ASN A 55 17.02 -0.33 -3.33
C ASN A 55 16.78 0.27 -4.71
N THR A 56 17.14 1.53 -4.96
CA THR A 56 17.03 2.17 -6.29
C THR A 56 18.16 1.81 -7.25
N VAL A 57 19.20 1.11 -6.76
CA VAL A 57 20.37 0.70 -7.56
C VAL A 57 20.62 -0.79 -7.39
N LEU A 58 20.71 -1.54 -8.50
CA LEU A 58 21.07 -2.97 -8.51
C LEU A 58 22.48 -3.25 -7.98
N GLY A 59 22.66 -4.45 -7.42
CA GLY A 59 23.95 -4.96 -6.96
C GLY A 59 24.21 -4.73 -5.48
N THR A 60 25.48 -4.82 -5.08
CA THR A 60 25.89 -4.69 -3.68
C THR A 60 25.74 -3.24 -3.18
N ASN A 61 24.92 -3.06 -2.16
CA ASN A 61 24.65 -1.81 -1.45
C ASN A 61 24.89 -1.98 0.06
N GLN A 62 24.82 -0.89 0.82
CA GLN A 62 24.93 -0.89 2.28
C GLN A 62 23.55 -0.72 2.90
N ALA A 63 23.13 -1.70 3.71
CA ALA A 63 21.92 -1.61 4.50
C ALA A 63 22.23 -1.06 5.89
N GLN A 64 21.52 -0.02 6.32
CA GLN A 64 21.59 0.47 7.70
C GLN A 64 20.88 -0.49 8.65
N VAL A 65 21.51 -0.76 9.80
CA VAL A 65 20.96 -1.62 10.85
C VAL A 65 20.24 -0.78 11.90
N PHE A 66 19.01 -1.18 12.20
CA PHE A 66 18.18 -0.60 13.26
C PHE A 66 17.86 -1.65 14.32
N LEU A 67 17.84 -1.24 15.58
CA LEU A 67 17.54 -2.09 16.72
C LEU A 67 16.10 -1.94 17.20
N GLY A 68 15.51 -3.07 17.57
CA GLY A 68 14.20 -3.15 18.19
C GLY A 68 13.05 -2.74 17.27
N ARG A 69 11.84 -2.86 17.80
CA ARG A 69 10.62 -2.42 17.09
C ARG A 69 10.50 -0.91 17.01
N SER A 70 11.18 -0.18 17.88
CA SER A 70 11.26 1.29 17.82
C SER A 70 12.09 1.83 16.66
N TYR A 71 12.70 0.95 15.85
CA TYR A 71 13.51 1.34 14.69
C TYR A 71 14.66 2.28 15.07
N SER A 72 15.34 1.96 16.18
CA SER A 72 16.39 2.82 16.74
C SER A 72 17.69 2.68 15.98
N THR A 73 18.30 3.80 15.60
CA THR A 73 19.60 3.79 14.91
C THR A 73 20.68 3.17 15.79
N LEU A 74 21.39 2.17 15.26
CA LEU A 74 22.57 1.61 15.90
C LEU A 74 23.82 2.32 15.38
N GLN A 75 24.63 2.87 16.28
CA GLN A 75 25.88 3.54 15.93
C GLN A 75 27.09 2.82 16.51
N VAL A 76 28.13 2.68 15.70
CA VAL A 76 29.43 2.14 16.08
C VAL A 76 30.47 3.22 15.78
N ASN A 77 31.22 3.65 16.79
CA ASN A 77 32.22 4.72 16.68
C ASN A 77 31.68 6.06 16.12
N GLY A 78 30.39 6.35 16.35
CA GLY A 78 29.75 7.59 15.89
C GLY A 78 29.19 7.54 14.46
N GLU A 79 29.27 6.39 13.79
CA GLU A 79 28.70 6.16 12.46
C GLU A 79 27.57 5.12 12.54
N ASN A 80 26.56 5.21 11.67
CA ASN A 80 25.49 4.22 11.62
C ASN A 80 26.06 2.86 11.20
N LEU A 81 25.68 1.80 11.92
CA LEU A 81 26.07 0.44 11.57
C LEU A 81 25.42 0.07 10.24
N THR A 82 26.22 -0.45 9.32
CA THR A 82 25.77 -0.92 8.01
C THR A 82 26.29 -2.32 7.71
N VAL A 83 25.54 -3.07 6.89
CA VAL A 83 25.92 -4.40 6.40
C VAL A 83 25.74 -4.47 4.88
N PRO A 84 26.62 -5.19 4.14
CA PRO A 84 26.48 -5.31 2.70
C PRO A 84 25.27 -6.17 2.34
N ILE A 85 24.52 -5.75 1.32
CA ILE A 85 23.34 -6.47 0.82
C ILE A 85 23.22 -6.36 -0.70
N GLU A 86 22.67 -7.38 -1.36
CA GLU A 86 22.56 -7.42 -2.81
C GLU A 86 21.12 -7.08 -3.26
N VAL A 87 20.94 -5.95 -3.95
CA VAL A 87 19.65 -5.54 -4.55
C VAL A 87 19.47 -6.22 -5.90
N GLY A 88 18.26 -6.71 -6.18
CA GLY A 88 17.97 -7.51 -7.37
C GLY A 88 18.43 -8.96 -7.26
N SER A 89 18.68 -9.44 -6.04
CA SER A 89 19.16 -10.81 -5.78
C SER A 89 18.55 -11.40 -4.51
N ARG A 90 18.74 -12.71 -4.36
CA ARG A 90 18.44 -13.43 -3.12
C ARG A 90 19.62 -13.25 -2.17
N ASN A 91 19.32 -12.74 -0.98
CA ASN A 91 20.25 -12.63 0.13
C ASN A 91 20.00 -13.75 1.15
N THR A 92 21.01 -14.09 1.93
CA THR A 92 20.91 -14.99 3.08
C THR A 92 21.47 -14.31 4.32
N PHE A 93 20.64 -14.24 5.36
CA PHE A 93 20.94 -13.74 6.69
C PHE A 93 21.39 -14.92 7.51
N TYR A 94 22.52 -14.77 8.16
CA TYR A 94 23.10 -15.74 9.07
C TYR A 94 23.19 -15.10 10.44
N VAL A 95 22.93 -15.89 11.49
CA VAL A 95 23.08 -15.44 12.87
C VAL A 95 23.73 -16.51 13.72
N ARG A 96 24.53 -16.08 14.69
CA ARG A 96 25.12 -16.94 15.73
C ARG A 96 25.30 -16.18 17.04
N ALA A 97 25.45 -16.91 18.14
CA ALA A 97 25.88 -16.39 19.43
C ALA A 97 27.35 -16.71 19.69
N VAL A 98 28.02 -15.85 20.46
CA VAL A 98 29.41 -16.06 20.92
C VAL A 98 29.46 -15.99 22.44
N ASP A 99 30.01 -17.02 23.07
CA ASP A 99 30.19 -17.08 24.51
C ASP A 99 31.34 -16.15 24.99
N ALA A 100 31.46 -15.97 26.30
CA ALA A 100 32.52 -15.19 26.94
C ALA A 100 33.93 -15.78 26.73
N ALA A 101 34.04 -17.06 26.37
CA ALA A 101 35.28 -17.74 26.04
C ALA A 101 35.65 -17.66 24.54
N GLY A 102 34.76 -17.11 23.70
CA GLY A 102 34.92 -16.98 22.26
C GLY A 102 34.39 -18.17 21.43
N SER A 103 33.72 -19.16 22.02
CA SER A 103 33.09 -20.25 21.27
C SER A 103 31.82 -19.76 20.59
N THR A 104 31.56 -20.26 19.38
CA THR A 104 30.41 -19.88 18.58
C THR A 104 29.32 -20.96 18.60
N SER A 105 28.05 -20.56 18.62
CA SER A 105 26.92 -21.48 18.43
C SER A 105 26.88 -22.07 17.01
N GLU A 106 25.98 -23.02 16.79
CA GLU A 106 25.53 -23.34 15.43
C GLU A 106 24.95 -22.09 14.75
N ILE A 107 25.09 -22.03 13.43
CA ILE A 107 24.61 -20.92 12.61
C ILE A 107 23.16 -21.22 12.18
N ASP A 108 22.27 -20.26 12.40
CA ASP A 108 20.93 -20.27 11.81
C ASP A 108 20.86 -19.33 10.60
N SER A 109 19.91 -19.55 9.69
CA SER A 109 19.81 -18.74 8.47
C SER A 109 18.41 -18.59 7.88
N LEU A 110 18.18 -17.45 7.24
CA LEU A 110 16.96 -17.13 6.49
C LEU A 110 17.32 -16.46 5.16
N SER A 111 16.62 -16.82 4.08
CA SER A 111 16.84 -16.20 2.76
C SER A 111 15.64 -15.42 2.27
N TRP A 112 15.87 -14.25 1.68
CA TRP A 112 14.84 -13.38 1.09
C TRP A 112 15.36 -12.70 -0.17
N TYR A 113 14.47 -12.09 -0.94
CA TYR A 113 14.82 -11.39 -2.18
C TYR A 113 14.50 -9.91 -2.08
N ILE A 114 15.46 -9.05 -2.41
CA ILE A 114 15.27 -7.61 -2.49
C ILE A 114 15.02 -7.20 -3.94
N LYS A 115 13.84 -6.62 -4.19
CA LYS A 115 13.49 -6.04 -5.48
C LYS A 115 14.09 -4.64 -5.59
N GLU A 116 14.54 -4.29 -6.79
CA GLU A 116 14.85 -2.90 -7.14
C GLU A 116 13.56 -2.08 -7.11
N GLN A 117 13.64 -0.86 -6.58
CA GLN A 117 12.62 0.18 -6.74
C GLN A 117 12.93 0.93 -8.03
N THR A 118 12.05 0.82 -9.03
CA THR A 118 12.27 1.41 -10.35
C THR A 118 11.44 2.66 -10.60
N SER A 119 10.58 3.01 -9.64
CA SER A 119 9.64 4.12 -9.74
C SER A 119 9.43 4.82 -8.40
N ASN A 120 9.06 6.11 -8.46
CA ASN A 120 8.52 6.84 -7.31
C ASN A 120 7.02 6.52 -7.08
N THR A 121 6.39 5.79 -8.01
CA THR A 121 4.98 5.37 -7.92
C THR A 121 4.86 3.87 -7.67
N LEU A 122 4.07 3.50 -6.66
CA LEU A 122 3.68 2.12 -6.38
C LEU A 122 2.25 1.86 -6.86
N PHE A 123 2.07 0.81 -7.66
CA PHE A 123 0.78 0.27 -8.05
C PHE A 123 0.40 -0.91 -7.14
N LEU A 124 -0.65 -0.75 -6.34
CA LEU A 124 -1.22 -1.80 -5.52
C LEU A 124 -2.40 -2.46 -6.24
N ASN A 125 -2.22 -3.71 -6.65
CA ASN A 125 -3.31 -4.54 -7.18
C ASN A 125 -3.94 -5.36 -6.05
N ASP A 126 -5.08 -4.89 -5.55
CA ASP A 126 -5.93 -5.62 -4.60
C ASP A 126 -7.22 -6.13 -5.26
N TYR A 127 -7.30 -6.10 -6.60
CA TYR A 127 -8.47 -6.58 -7.32
C TYR A 127 -8.51 -8.11 -7.29
N SER A 128 -9.55 -8.71 -6.71
CA SER A 128 -9.70 -10.15 -6.57
C SER A 128 -10.43 -10.81 -7.76
N GLY A 129 -10.31 -12.14 -7.85
CA GLY A 129 -11.05 -12.94 -8.83
C GLY A 129 -10.47 -12.94 -10.25
N PRO A 130 -11.17 -13.58 -11.20
CA PRO A 130 -10.62 -13.94 -12.51
C PRO A 130 -10.31 -12.72 -13.41
N SER A 131 -10.92 -11.56 -13.12
CA SER A 131 -10.70 -10.32 -13.88
C SER A 131 -9.50 -9.50 -13.40
N SER A 132 -8.81 -9.91 -12.31
CA SER A 132 -7.73 -9.14 -11.71
C SER A 132 -6.64 -8.73 -12.72
N ALA A 133 -6.14 -9.68 -13.51
CA ALA A 133 -5.08 -9.39 -14.50
C ALA A 133 -5.55 -8.40 -15.58
N ASN A 134 -6.80 -8.52 -16.04
CA ASN A 134 -7.37 -7.61 -17.03
C ASN A 134 -7.52 -6.19 -16.45
N ARG A 135 -7.95 -6.08 -15.19
CA ARG A 135 -8.13 -4.81 -14.48
C ARG A 135 -6.79 -4.14 -14.18
N GLN A 136 -5.81 -4.90 -13.69
CA GLN A 136 -4.44 -4.42 -13.54
C GLN A 136 -3.91 -3.85 -14.86
N ASN A 137 -4.01 -4.60 -15.96
CA ASN A 137 -3.52 -4.13 -17.27
C ASN A 137 -4.26 -2.88 -17.76
N PHE A 138 -5.56 -2.78 -17.52
CA PHE A 138 -6.33 -1.58 -17.86
C PHE A 138 -5.76 -0.33 -17.16
N HIS A 139 -5.55 -0.36 -15.85
CA HIS A 139 -5.02 0.78 -15.12
C HIS A 139 -3.54 1.06 -15.43
N LEU A 140 -2.71 0.02 -15.57
CA LEU A 140 -1.30 0.19 -15.96
C LEU A 140 -1.17 0.83 -17.36
N ASN A 141 -2.04 0.48 -18.31
CA ASN A 141 -2.08 1.12 -19.62
C ASN A 141 -2.43 2.61 -19.53
N LEU A 142 -3.35 3.00 -18.64
CA LEU A 142 -3.69 4.41 -18.43
C LEU A 142 -2.53 5.20 -17.83
N LEU A 143 -1.81 4.63 -16.86
CA LEU A 143 -0.60 5.22 -16.29
C LEU A 143 0.51 5.34 -17.34
N GLN A 144 0.75 4.27 -18.11
CA GLN A 144 1.76 4.26 -19.16
C GLN A 144 1.47 5.28 -20.27
N GLN A 145 0.22 5.44 -20.67
CA GLN A 145 -0.19 6.47 -21.65
C GLN A 145 0.10 7.89 -21.19
N ASN A 146 0.24 8.10 -19.88
CA ASN A 146 0.64 9.36 -19.28
C ASN A 146 2.08 9.36 -18.75
N GLY A 147 2.91 8.43 -19.22
CA GLY A 147 4.36 8.40 -18.92
C GLY A 147 4.74 7.85 -17.55
N ILE A 148 3.80 7.23 -16.82
CA ILE A 148 4.06 6.62 -15.51
C ILE A 148 4.23 5.10 -15.67
N SER A 149 5.39 4.60 -15.26
CA SER A 149 5.70 3.16 -15.14
C SER A 149 5.93 2.85 -13.65
N PRO A 150 4.89 2.39 -12.93
CA PRO A 150 4.97 2.18 -11.49
C PRO A 150 5.64 0.85 -11.15
N ASP A 151 6.20 0.75 -9.93
CA ASP A 151 6.49 -0.54 -9.33
C ASP A 151 5.16 -1.25 -9.01
N ILE A 152 5.11 -2.58 -9.12
CA ILE A 152 3.87 -3.33 -8.97
C ILE A 152 3.94 -4.24 -7.74
N TRP A 153 2.93 -4.12 -6.88
CA TRP A 153 2.70 -5.05 -5.77
C TRP A 153 1.29 -5.64 -5.86
N ILE A 154 1.24 -6.96 -6.03
CA ILE A 154 0.00 -7.72 -6.08
C ILE A 154 -0.31 -8.19 -4.65
N ILE A 155 -1.43 -7.72 -4.10
CA ILE A 155 -1.89 -7.95 -2.72
C ILE A 155 -3.30 -8.55 -2.68
N ASN A 156 -3.72 -9.14 -3.80
CA ASN A 156 -5.08 -9.61 -4.01
C ASN A 156 -5.35 -11.04 -3.49
N ASP A 157 -4.54 -11.55 -2.57
CA ASP A 157 -4.79 -12.83 -1.90
C ASP A 157 -5.91 -12.72 -0.85
N GLY A 158 -6.41 -13.87 -0.41
CA GLY A 158 -7.56 -13.94 0.50
C GLY A 158 -8.91 -13.74 -0.19
N GLU A 159 -9.96 -14.28 0.44
CA GLU A 159 -11.33 -14.29 -0.07
C GLU A 159 -12.25 -13.56 0.91
N VAL A 160 -13.17 -12.74 0.38
CA VAL A 160 -14.20 -12.07 1.17
C VAL A 160 -15.31 -13.08 1.42
N SER A 161 -15.41 -13.66 2.63
CA SER A 161 -16.42 -14.69 2.92
C SER A 161 -17.57 -14.23 3.85
N GLN A 162 -17.39 -13.15 4.62
CA GLN A 162 -18.42 -12.52 5.47
C GLN A 162 -17.88 -11.30 6.25
N ASP A 163 -16.58 -11.33 6.58
CA ASP A 163 -15.85 -10.25 7.24
C ASP A 163 -14.78 -9.68 6.31
N LYS A 164 -14.10 -8.62 6.78
CA LYS A 164 -12.92 -8.05 6.10
C LYS A 164 -11.84 -9.12 5.92
N VAL A 165 -11.18 -9.10 4.76
CA VAL A 165 -10.05 -9.98 4.46
C VAL A 165 -8.91 -9.63 5.42
N ALA A 166 -8.24 -10.65 5.96
CA ALA A 166 -6.99 -10.45 6.68
C ALA A 166 -5.96 -9.74 5.78
N LEU A 167 -5.06 -8.96 6.38
CA LEU A 167 -3.97 -8.31 5.65
C LEU A 167 -3.22 -9.34 4.78
N SER A 168 -2.98 -8.96 3.52
CA SER A 168 -2.36 -9.79 2.49
C SER A 168 -1.07 -10.46 2.95
N ASN A 169 -0.89 -11.75 2.67
CA ASN A 169 0.39 -12.44 2.92
C ASN A 169 1.49 -12.01 1.95
N ALA A 170 1.15 -11.21 0.92
CA ALA A 170 2.13 -10.61 0.04
C ALA A 170 2.86 -9.43 0.72
N PHE A 171 2.30 -8.86 1.77
CA PHE A 171 2.99 -7.90 2.63
C PHE A 171 3.98 -8.60 3.59
N PRO A 172 4.99 -7.89 4.11
CA PRO A 172 5.80 -8.39 5.22
C PRO A 172 4.91 -8.71 6.43
N ALA A 173 5.16 -9.83 7.09
CA ALA A 173 4.40 -10.26 8.27
C ALA A 173 4.54 -9.30 9.46
N VAL A 174 5.65 -8.54 9.52
CA VAL A 174 5.86 -7.49 10.52
C VAL A 174 5.32 -6.19 9.95
N ILE A 175 4.23 -5.69 10.52
CA ILE A 175 3.60 -4.43 10.09
C ILE A 175 4.48 -3.24 10.47
N ASP A 176 4.66 -3.04 11.78
CA ASP A 176 5.54 -2.03 12.35
C ASP A 176 6.85 -2.69 12.86
N PRO A 177 8.03 -2.33 12.32
CA PRO A 177 8.28 -1.24 11.37
C PRO A 177 8.32 -1.64 9.89
N THR A 178 8.39 -2.93 9.56
CA THR A 178 8.82 -3.38 8.22
C THR A 178 7.89 -2.93 7.10
N LEU A 179 6.58 -3.15 7.19
CA LEU A 179 5.62 -2.77 6.14
C LEU A 179 5.48 -1.24 6.05
N ILE A 180 5.32 -0.57 7.18
CA ILE A 180 5.13 0.90 7.25
C ILE A 180 6.35 1.62 6.64
N LYS A 181 7.56 1.28 7.09
CA LYS A 181 8.80 1.85 6.55
C LYS A 181 9.08 1.47 5.10
N THR A 182 8.55 0.33 4.65
CA THR A 182 8.63 -0.08 3.24
C THR A 182 7.73 0.82 2.38
N LEU A 183 6.44 0.95 2.74
CA LEU A 183 5.48 1.72 1.95
C LEU A 183 5.83 3.21 1.88
N SER A 184 6.53 3.73 2.89
CA SER A 184 7.00 5.12 2.91
C SER A 184 8.17 5.42 1.97
N LYS A 185 8.68 4.44 1.20
CA LYS A 185 9.73 4.67 0.20
C LYS A 185 9.23 5.15 -1.16
N TRP A 186 7.93 5.15 -1.39
CA TRP A 186 7.32 5.72 -2.60
C TRP A 186 6.75 7.11 -2.31
N ASP A 187 6.74 7.97 -3.33
CA ASP A 187 6.09 9.28 -3.27
C ASP A 187 4.59 9.14 -3.55
N HIS A 188 4.21 8.14 -4.35
CA HIS A 188 2.85 8.00 -4.88
C HIS A 188 2.34 6.58 -4.80
N ILE A 189 1.07 6.41 -4.45
CA ILE A 189 0.38 5.11 -4.43
C ILE A 189 -0.85 5.15 -5.33
N TYR A 190 -0.89 4.27 -6.34
CA TYR A 190 -2.08 4.00 -7.15
C TYR A 190 -2.69 2.68 -6.69
N TRP A 191 -3.83 2.73 -6.01
CA TRP A 191 -4.48 1.55 -5.41
C TRP A 191 -5.77 1.20 -6.15
N ILE A 192 -5.84 -0.03 -6.66
CA ILE A 192 -7.09 -0.59 -7.21
C ILE A 192 -7.61 -1.76 -6.38
N SER A 193 -8.94 -1.86 -6.27
CA SER A 193 -9.64 -3.02 -5.70
C SER A 193 -11.05 -3.11 -6.30
N ASN A 194 -11.69 -4.26 -6.11
CA ASN A 194 -13.10 -4.47 -6.40
C ASN A 194 -14.00 -4.50 -5.14
N ASP A 195 -13.42 -4.41 -3.94
CA ASP A 195 -14.16 -4.46 -2.68
C ASP A 195 -13.43 -3.65 -1.58
N LEU A 196 -14.20 -2.95 -0.76
CA LEU A 196 -13.72 -2.16 0.38
C LEU A 196 -13.39 -3.03 1.60
N ASP A 197 -13.85 -4.29 1.63
CA ASP A 197 -13.56 -5.23 2.72
C ASP A 197 -12.15 -5.86 2.61
N ARG A 198 -11.33 -5.40 1.67
CA ARG A 198 -9.98 -5.94 1.43
C ARG A 198 -8.92 -5.11 2.16
N ASN A 199 -7.69 -5.08 1.63
CA ASN A 199 -6.52 -4.54 2.32
C ASN A 199 -6.64 -3.03 2.61
N ILE A 200 -7.48 -2.30 1.88
CA ILE A 200 -7.72 -0.86 2.08
C ILE A 200 -8.21 -0.53 3.49
N THR A 201 -8.83 -1.47 4.21
CA THR A 201 -9.26 -1.23 5.60
C THR A 201 -8.11 -1.00 6.57
N TYR A 202 -6.88 -1.41 6.20
CA TYR A 202 -5.67 -1.24 7.00
C TYR A 202 -4.87 0.01 6.56
N ALA A 203 -5.33 0.73 5.54
CA ALA A 203 -4.58 1.82 4.91
C ALA A 203 -4.17 2.92 5.89
N GLN A 204 -5.03 3.27 6.86
CA GLN A 204 -4.69 4.27 7.89
C GLN A 204 -3.46 3.85 8.70
N GLU A 205 -3.36 2.58 9.09
CA GLU A 205 -2.24 2.06 9.88
C GLU A 205 -0.97 1.91 9.03
N ILE A 206 -1.09 1.32 7.83
CA ILE A 206 0.09 0.93 7.05
C ILE A 206 0.70 2.08 6.23
N LEU A 207 -0.03 3.18 6.04
CA LEU A 207 0.41 4.35 5.27
C LEU A 207 0.74 5.58 6.14
N ASP A 208 0.82 5.43 7.46
CA ASP A 208 1.07 6.55 8.38
C ASP A 208 2.35 7.33 8.01
N ASP A 209 3.50 6.64 8.01
CA ASP A 209 4.79 7.21 7.59
C ASP A 209 4.80 7.71 6.12
N PHE A 210 4.01 7.08 5.24
CA PHE A 210 3.93 7.48 3.83
C PHE A 210 3.31 8.88 3.72
N PHE A 211 2.23 9.15 4.45
CA PHE A 211 1.60 10.48 4.44
C PHE A 211 2.38 11.50 5.26
N ASP A 212 3.02 11.11 6.36
CA ASP A 212 3.92 11.99 7.13
C ASP A 212 5.10 12.50 6.28
N ASN A 213 5.55 11.68 5.31
CA ASN A 213 6.57 12.06 4.33
C ASN A 213 6.04 12.81 3.10
N GLY A 214 4.74 13.19 3.09
CA GLY A 214 4.12 13.95 2.01
C GLY A 214 3.65 13.11 0.82
N GLY A 215 3.51 11.79 0.99
CA GLY A 215 3.03 10.90 -0.05
C GLY A 215 1.60 11.21 -0.52
N THR A 216 1.30 10.88 -1.77
CA THR A 216 -0.05 11.07 -2.35
C THR A 216 -0.65 9.78 -2.91
N SER A 217 -1.96 9.59 -2.76
CA SER A 217 -2.64 8.35 -3.11
C SER A 217 -3.87 8.57 -3.98
N PHE A 218 -3.96 7.80 -5.07
CA PHE A 218 -5.17 7.67 -5.86
C PHE A 218 -5.77 6.28 -5.62
N VAL A 219 -7.03 6.25 -5.16
CA VAL A 219 -7.73 5.03 -4.78
C VAL A 219 -8.94 4.84 -5.69
N ASN A 220 -8.93 3.78 -6.49
CA ASN A 220 -10.09 3.36 -7.27
C ASN A 220 -10.66 2.04 -6.76
N ILE A 221 -11.72 2.15 -5.98
CA ILE A 221 -12.44 1.00 -5.42
C ILE A 221 -13.92 1.31 -5.49
N PRO A 222 -14.75 0.48 -6.16
CA PRO A 222 -16.18 0.69 -6.18
C PRO A 222 -16.76 0.79 -4.77
N MET A 223 -17.56 1.81 -4.50
CA MET A 223 -18.27 1.92 -3.23
C MET A 223 -19.34 0.82 -3.15
N LYS A 224 -19.60 0.36 -1.93
CA LYS A 224 -20.63 -0.62 -1.61
C LYS A 224 -21.55 -0.08 -0.52
N ASN A 225 -22.63 -0.81 -0.24
CA ASN A 225 -23.41 -0.57 0.96
C ASN A 225 -22.57 -0.96 2.18
N ILE A 226 -22.21 0.04 3.00
CA ILE A 226 -21.35 -0.10 4.16
C ILE A 226 -21.87 0.82 5.27
N GLU A 227 -21.71 0.42 6.53
CA GLU A 227 -22.16 1.20 7.68
C GLU A 227 -21.28 2.44 7.86
N GLU A 228 -21.86 3.54 8.35
CA GLU A 228 -21.16 4.83 8.52
C GLU A 228 -20.00 4.74 9.53
N GLU A 229 -20.04 3.78 10.47
CA GLU A 229 -18.97 3.54 11.45
C GLU A 229 -17.85 2.62 10.95
N ASP A 230 -17.85 2.23 9.67
CA ASP A 230 -16.83 1.32 9.15
C ASP A 230 -15.42 1.97 9.19
N PRO A 231 -14.40 1.25 9.71
CA PRO A 231 -13.02 1.76 9.80
C PRO A 231 -12.41 2.26 8.49
N VAL A 232 -12.91 1.85 7.32
CA VAL A 232 -12.40 2.32 6.03
C VAL A 232 -12.58 3.83 5.86
N PHE A 233 -13.58 4.42 6.52
CA PHE A 233 -13.81 5.87 6.51
C PHE A 233 -12.83 6.66 7.38
N ASN A 234 -12.01 6.00 8.20
CA ASN A 234 -10.89 6.68 8.85
C ASN A 234 -9.77 7.04 7.85
N PHE A 235 -9.74 6.37 6.69
CA PHE A 235 -8.77 6.61 5.63
C PHE A 235 -9.40 7.32 4.42
N LEU A 236 -10.54 6.82 3.92
CA LEU A 236 -11.18 7.42 2.75
C LEU A 236 -11.82 8.76 3.11
N PRO A 237 -11.78 9.78 2.22
CA PRO A 237 -12.36 11.10 2.48
C PRO A 237 -13.89 11.13 2.34
N VAL A 238 -14.59 10.12 2.87
CA VAL A 238 -16.05 9.95 2.77
C VAL A 238 -16.66 10.03 4.17
N ASP A 239 -17.64 10.92 4.33
CA ASP A 239 -18.41 11.12 5.56
C ASP A 239 -19.57 10.12 5.67
N SER A 240 -20.26 9.89 4.56
CA SER A 240 -21.42 8.99 4.51
C SER A 240 -21.74 8.59 3.08
N ILE A 241 -22.54 7.53 2.96
CA ILE A 241 -23.15 7.08 1.71
C ILE A 241 -24.67 7.13 1.84
N GLN A 242 -25.37 7.13 0.71
CA GLN A 242 -26.82 6.96 0.76
C GLN A 242 -27.22 5.50 0.78
N ASN A 243 -28.13 5.17 1.67
CA ASN A 243 -28.75 3.85 1.72
C ASN A 243 -29.82 3.67 0.63
N GLY A 244 -29.69 2.58 -0.14
CA GLY A 244 -30.68 2.20 -1.12
C GLY A 244 -30.10 1.44 -2.31
N GLN A 245 -30.95 1.22 -3.31
CA GLN A 245 -30.54 0.66 -4.59
C GLN A 245 -30.42 1.79 -5.60
N PHE A 246 -29.19 2.17 -5.94
CA PHE A 246 -28.94 3.17 -6.97
C PHE A 246 -28.39 2.54 -8.24
N LEU A 247 -28.67 3.22 -9.35
CA LEU A 247 -28.22 2.88 -10.69
C LEU A 247 -27.67 4.15 -11.34
N ILE A 248 -26.73 3.97 -12.25
CA ILE A 248 -26.37 4.99 -13.26
C ILE A 248 -26.64 4.37 -14.62
N LEU A 249 -27.48 5.01 -15.43
CA LEU A 249 -27.90 4.45 -16.73
C LEU A 249 -26.72 4.44 -17.71
N GLU A 250 -26.74 3.48 -18.65
CA GLU A 250 -25.81 3.48 -19.78
C GLU A 250 -25.82 4.83 -20.52
N ASP A 251 -24.67 5.22 -21.08
CA ASP A 251 -24.44 6.49 -21.77
C ASP A 251 -24.57 7.76 -20.90
N SER A 252 -24.86 7.62 -19.60
CA SER A 252 -24.89 8.75 -18.67
C SER A 252 -23.50 9.37 -18.53
N LEU A 253 -23.48 10.69 -18.36
CA LEU A 253 -22.26 11.44 -18.14
C LEU A 253 -21.85 11.37 -16.66
N VAL A 254 -20.54 11.29 -16.44
CA VAL A 254 -19.89 11.58 -15.17
C VAL A 254 -19.11 12.87 -15.36
N THR A 255 -19.63 13.95 -14.80
CA THR A 255 -19.20 15.32 -15.11
C THR A 255 -18.33 15.89 -13.99
N PRO A 256 -17.31 16.70 -14.31
CA PRO A 256 -16.55 17.44 -13.30
C PRO A 256 -17.44 18.35 -12.47
N THR A 257 -17.16 18.41 -11.17
CA THR A 257 -17.71 19.42 -10.24
C THR A 257 -16.71 20.50 -9.92
N ASN A 258 -15.42 20.25 -10.16
CA ASN A 258 -14.34 21.18 -9.92
C ASN A 258 -13.91 21.86 -11.24
N ALA A 259 -13.78 23.19 -11.23
CA ALA A 259 -13.44 23.97 -12.42
C ALA A 259 -12.02 23.71 -12.98
N SER A 260 -11.13 23.11 -12.19
CA SER A 260 -9.78 22.70 -12.64
C SER A 260 -9.77 21.41 -13.46
N ILE A 261 -10.88 20.68 -13.49
CA ILE A 261 -11.04 19.43 -14.23
C ILE A 261 -12.02 19.70 -15.36
N THR A 262 -11.64 19.34 -16.59
CA THR A 262 -12.46 19.63 -17.78
C THR A 262 -12.98 18.37 -18.45
N ASN A 263 -12.34 17.23 -18.19
CA ASN A 263 -12.69 15.99 -18.83
C ASN A 263 -14.03 15.43 -18.33
N THR A 264 -14.98 15.15 -19.23
CA THR A 264 -16.26 14.52 -18.88
C THR A 264 -16.24 13.07 -19.32
N LEU A 265 -16.53 12.14 -18.40
CA LEU A 265 -16.53 10.70 -18.70
C LEU A 265 -17.93 10.22 -19.09
N ARG A 266 -18.01 9.05 -19.73
CA ARG A 266 -19.27 8.41 -20.12
C ARG A 266 -19.34 6.98 -19.63
N VAL A 267 -20.45 6.63 -19.00
CA VAL A 267 -20.73 5.26 -18.58
C VAL A 267 -20.84 4.33 -19.78
N GLU A 268 -20.03 3.27 -19.76
CA GLU A 268 -20.03 2.14 -20.67
C GLU A 268 -20.02 0.86 -19.81
N SER A 269 -21.21 0.38 -19.44
CA SER A 269 -21.40 -0.81 -18.61
C SER A 269 -21.52 -2.09 -19.42
N GLY A 270 -21.75 -1.99 -20.73
CA GLY A 270 -22.11 -3.14 -21.57
C GLY A 270 -23.47 -3.77 -21.19
N SER A 271 -24.26 -3.04 -20.41
CA SER A 271 -25.58 -3.40 -19.88
C SER A 271 -26.51 -2.19 -19.94
N PHE A 272 -27.72 -2.30 -19.39
CA PHE A 272 -28.68 -1.19 -19.32
C PHE A 272 -28.24 -0.08 -18.34
N ALA A 273 -27.52 -0.46 -17.27
CA ALA A 273 -27.09 0.46 -16.22
C ALA A 273 -25.99 -0.18 -15.37
N LEU A 274 -25.16 0.67 -14.77
CA LEU A 274 -24.37 0.29 -13.59
C LEU A 274 -25.31 0.15 -12.40
N SER A 275 -25.18 -0.96 -11.69
CA SER A 275 -25.99 -1.28 -10.51
C SER A 275 -25.11 -1.51 -9.29
N GLY A 276 -25.67 -1.28 -8.09
CA GLY A 276 -24.88 -1.42 -6.86
C GLY A 276 -23.83 -0.32 -6.72
N VAL A 277 -24.11 0.83 -7.33
CA VAL A 277 -23.33 2.06 -7.19
C VAL A 277 -23.94 2.90 -6.08
N PHE A 278 -23.15 3.75 -5.43
CA PHE A 278 -23.61 4.57 -4.32
C PHE A 278 -23.09 6.00 -4.48
N PRO A 279 -23.95 7.02 -4.38
CA PRO A 279 -23.45 8.38 -4.24
C PRO A 279 -22.72 8.49 -2.89
N ILE A 280 -21.62 9.24 -2.88
CA ILE A 280 -20.80 9.45 -1.69
C ILE A 280 -20.84 10.93 -1.28
N LYS A 281 -20.80 11.19 0.03
CA LYS A 281 -20.65 12.53 0.59
C LYS A 281 -19.26 12.64 1.20
N GLY A 282 -18.50 13.66 0.81
CA GLY A 282 -17.18 13.90 1.36
C GLY A 282 -17.21 14.47 2.78
N VAL A 283 -16.13 14.25 3.53
CA VAL A 283 -15.90 14.87 4.85
C VAL A 283 -15.85 16.39 4.78
N SER A 284 -16.04 17.07 5.92
CA SER A 284 -15.91 18.52 5.97
C SER A 284 -14.51 18.96 5.51
N GLY A 285 -14.44 19.92 4.59
CA GLY A 285 -13.18 20.40 4.01
C GLY A 285 -12.71 19.62 2.78
N SER A 286 -13.33 18.48 2.46
CA SER A 286 -13.06 17.75 1.22
C SER A 286 -13.56 18.49 -0.03
N THR A 287 -13.01 18.14 -1.18
CA THR A 287 -13.41 18.68 -2.49
C THR A 287 -13.99 17.57 -3.35
N SER A 288 -15.22 17.75 -3.85
CA SER A 288 -15.75 16.86 -4.89
C SER A 288 -15.16 17.20 -6.26
N LEU A 289 -14.73 16.17 -6.99
CA LEU A 289 -14.12 16.31 -8.31
C LEU A 289 -15.05 15.88 -9.46
N TYR A 290 -15.89 14.86 -9.24
CA TYR A 290 -16.84 14.37 -10.23
C TYR A 290 -18.18 14.00 -9.57
N GLN A 291 -19.24 14.13 -10.35
CA GLN A 291 -20.59 13.67 -10.04
C GLN A 291 -21.19 12.85 -11.17
N ALA A 292 -22.15 11.98 -10.84
CA ALA A 292 -22.88 11.15 -11.79
C ALA A 292 -24.40 11.28 -11.61
N ASN A 293 -25.16 11.09 -12.69
CA ASN A 293 -26.63 11.15 -12.60
C ASN A 293 -27.22 9.84 -12.05
N PHE A 294 -27.33 9.74 -10.74
CA PHE A 294 -27.91 8.58 -10.07
C PHE A 294 -29.44 8.56 -10.20
N VAL A 295 -29.99 7.36 -10.39
CA VAL A 295 -31.43 7.08 -10.22
C VAL A 295 -31.62 6.03 -9.13
N ARG A 296 -32.69 6.16 -8.36
CA ARG A 296 -33.03 5.22 -7.29
C ARG A 296 -34.05 4.19 -7.79
N ARG A 297 -33.76 2.91 -7.57
CA ARG A 297 -34.70 1.83 -7.85
C ARG A 297 -35.77 1.77 -6.76
N THR A 298 -37.03 1.67 -7.16
CA THR A 298 -38.17 1.50 -6.25
C THR A 298 -38.36 0.03 -5.89
N ALA A 299 -39.04 -0.25 -4.77
CA ALA A 299 -39.39 -1.62 -4.37
C ALA A 299 -40.22 -2.38 -5.43
N THR A 300 -40.94 -1.65 -6.29
CA THR A 300 -41.72 -2.20 -7.42
C THR A 300 -40.91 -2.38 -8.71
N GLY A 301 -39.59 -2.11 -8.69
CA GLY A 301 -38.69 -2.29 -9.82
C GLY A 301 -38.60 -1.10 -10.80
N GLY A 302 -39.33 -0.01 -10.55
CA GLY A 302 -39.20 1.23 -11.33
C GLY A 302 -37.97 2.05 -10.94
N VAL A 303 -37.70 3.13 -11.68
CA VAL A 303 -36.64 4.09 -11.36
C VAL A 303 -37.24 5.47 -11.07
N ARG A 304 -36.62 6.22 -10.15
CA ARG A 304 -36.96 7.61 -9.85
C ARG A 304 -35.70 8.46 -9.82
N ALA A 305 -35.84 9.73 -10.20
CA ALA A 305 -34.77 10.70 -10.06
C ALA A 305 -34.30 10.80 -8.60
N TYR A 306 -33.00 10.97 -8.41
CA TYR A 306 -32.39 11.22 -7.12
C TYR A 306 -31.63 12.56 -7.22
N ASN A 307 -31.94 13.48 -6.30
CA ASN A 307 -31.59 14.91 -6.42
C ASN A 307 -30.77 15.44 -5.24
N ASP A 308 -30.22 14.56 -4.40
CA ASP A 308 -29.33 14.94 -3.30
C ASP A 308 -27.87 14.83 -3.79
N TYR A 309 -26.86 14.69 -2.92
CA TYR A 309 -25.46 14.62 -3.34
C TYR A 309 -25.21 13.48 -4.34
N GLN A 310 -24.54 13.78 -5.44
CA GLN A 310 -24.34 12.86 -6.57
C GLN A 310 -22.86 12.59 -6.84
N PHE A 311 -22.00 12.83 -5.85
CA PHE A 311 -20.56 12.74 -6.03
C PHE A 311 -20.09 11.30 -6.16
N VAL A 312 -19.01 11.13 -6.93
CA VAL A 312 -18.34 9.84 -7.16
C VAL A 312 -16.83 9.93 -7.04
N THR A 313 -16.31 11.14 -6.85
CA THR A 313 -14.89 11.38 -6.60
C THR A 313 -14.74 12.47 -5.56
N ILE A 314 -13.97 12.17 -4.52
CA ILE A 314 -13.69 13.08 -3.42
C ILE A 314 -12.17 13.13 -3.18
N GLU A 315 -11.65 14.33 -3.05
CA GLU A 315 -10.32 14.64 -2.56
C GLU A 315 -10.39 15.06 -1.09
N ASN A 316 -9.48 14.56 -0.25
CA ASN A 316 -9.41 14.96 1.15
C ASN A 316 -8.99 16.43 1.34
N ALA A 317 -9.09 16.94 2.58
CA ALA A 317 -8.79 18.34 2.88
C ALA A 317 -7.29 18.68 2.69
N GLU A 318 -6.41 17.70 2.91
CA GLU A 318 -4.96 17.83 2.77
C GLU A 318 -4.50 17.79 1.30
N GLY A 319 -5.38 17.36 0.38
CA GLY A 319 -5.07 17.29 -1.06
C GLY A 319 -4.12 16.17 -1.48
N ASN A 320 -3.92 15.17 -0.61
CA ASN A 320 -3.00 14.05 -0.85
C ASN A 320 -3.70 12.70 -1.04
N VAL A 321 -5.03 12.62 -0.89
CA VAL A 321 -5.81 11.40 -1.16
C VAL A 321 -7.01 11.74 -2.05
N ILE A 322 -7.11 11.08 -3.20
CA ILE A 322 -8.31 11.09 -4.04
C ILE A 322 -8.92 9.70 -4.09
N TYR A 323 -10.19 9.60 -3.72
CA TYR A 323 -11.00 8.40 -3.83
C TYR A 323 -12.00 8.49 -4.97
N PHE A 324 -12.01 7.51 -5.86
CA PHE A 324 -12.95 7.37 -6.98
C PHE A 324 -13.80 6.11 -6.79
N SER A 325 -15.11 6.29 -6.56
CA SER A 325 -16.04 5.26 -6.07
C SER A 325 -16.74 4.42 -7.14
N LEU A 326 -16.44 4.63 -8.42
CA LEU A 326 -16.91 3.80 -9.52
C LEU A 326 -15.72 3.07 -10.13
N ASP A 327 -15.89 1.82 -10.58
CA ASP A 327 -14.89 1.12 -11.39
C ASP A 327 -14.64 1.93 -12.66
N LEU A 328 -13.42 2.48 -12.81
CA LEU A 328 -13.07 3.34 -13.95
C LEU A 328 -13.27 2.63 -15.28
N SER A 329 -13.11 1.32 -15.36
CA SER A 329 -13.28 0.58 -16.61
C SER A 329 -14.71 0.63 -17.16
N ASN A 330 -15.69 1.03 -16.34
CA ASN A 330 -17.06 1.24 -16.75
C ASN A 330 -17.34 2.69 -17.23
N LEU A 331 -16.32 3.54 -17.32
CA LEU A 331 -16.47 4.97 -17.62
C LEU A 331 -15.76 5.39 -18.91
N ASN A 332 -15.45 4.43 -19.80
CA ASN A 332 -14.62 4.66 -20.98
C ASN A 332 -15.42 4.90 -22.27
N GLY A 333 -16.72 5.23 -22.18
CA GLY A 333 -17.57 5.37 -23.38
C GLY A 333 -17.10 6.44 -24.37
N ASP A 334 -16.36 7.46 -23.90
CA ASP A 334 -15.77 8.51 -24.73
C ASP A 334 -14.25 8.31 -24.97
N ASN A 335 -13.67 7.17 -24.56
CA ASN A 335 -12.24 6.81 -24.70
C ASN A 335 -11.26 7.86 -24.14
N ASN A 336 -11.64 8.53 -23.05
CA ASN A 336 -10.95 9.69 -22.49
C ASN A 336 -10.56 9.52 -21.02
N ILE A 337 -10.58 8.30 -20.46
CA ILE A 337 -10.13 8.08 -19.08
C ILE A 337 -8.66 8.46 -18.90
N LYS A 338 -7.82 8.26 -19.92
CA LYS A 338 -6.41 8.68 -19.89
C LYS A 338 -6.26 10.18 -19.58
N ASP A 339 -7.19 11.00 -20.09
CA ASP A 339 -7.18 12.45 -19.89
C ASP A 339 -7.65 12.79 -18.46
N MET A 340 -8.54 11.98 -17.87
CA MET A 340 -8.87 12.08 -16.44
C MET A 340 -7.67 11.71 -15.57
N ILE A 341 -6.91 10.66 -15.91
CA ILE A 341 -5.68 10.31 -15.19
C ILE A 341 -4.67 11.45 -15.25
N GLN A 342 -4.54 12.11 -16.41
CA GLN A 342 -3.69 13.30 -16.53
C GLN A 342 -4.15 14.43 -15.59
N GLU A 343 -5.42 14.84 -15.63
CA GLU A 343 -5.93 15.96 -14.81
C GLU A 343 -5.94 15.63 -13.30
N VAL A 344 -6.33 14.41 -12.92
CA VAL A 344 -6.60 14.02 -11.52
C VAL A 344 -5.40 13.39 -10.83
N VAL A 345 -4.69 12.49 -11.51
CA VAL A 345 -3.60 11.73 -10.87
C VAL A 345 -2.28 12.49 -11.05
N ILE A 346 -2.03 13.07 -12.21
CA ILE A 346 -0.74 13.72 -12.49
C ILE A 346 -0.77 15.19 -12.10
N GLU A 347 -1.71 15.98 -12.64
CA GLU A 347 -1.72 17.43 -12.41
C GLU A 347 -2.15 17.79 -10.99
N ARG A 348 -3.08 17.03 -10.41
CA ARG A 348 -3.63 17.30 -9.08
C ARG A 348 -2.87 16.62 -7.95
N LEU A 349 -2.60 15.32 -8.03
CA LEU A 349 -1.82 14.59 -6.99
C LEU A 349 -0.30 14.61 -7.22
N GLY A 350 0.17 15.14 -8.35
CA GLY A 350 1.59 15.30 -8.63
C GLY A 350 2.32 14.04 -9.06
N PHE A 351 1.61 12.98 -9.49
CA PHE A 351 2.25 11.72 -9.90
C PHE A 351 3.28 11.96 -11.00
N LYS A 352 4.46 11.38 -10.82
CA LYS A 352 5.61 11.48 -11.73
C LYS A 352 6.41 10.18 -11.70
N GLN A 353 7.24 9.99 -12.72
CA GLN A 353 8.15 8.85 -12.83
C GLN A 353 9.32 8.97 -11.86
#